data_AF-A0A5B6WLB5-F1
#
_entry.id   AF-A0A5B6WLB5-F1
#
_cell.length_a   1.000
_cell.length_b   1.000
_cell.length_c   1.000
_cell.angle_alpha   90.00
_cell.angle_beta   90.00
_cell.angle_gamma   90.00
#
_symmetry.space_group_name_H-M   'P 1'
#
loop_
_entity.id
_entity.type
_entity.pdbx_description
1 polymer ?
#
loop_
_entity_poly.entity_id
_entity_poly.type
_entity_poly.pdbx_seq_one_letter_code
_entity_poly.pdbx_strand_id
1 'polypeptide(L)'
;MAVSESSRLRASLNKENVPVRRLIVNQILPPSAFDCKFCAVKRKDQMRALDMIRNDPELSSLKLIQSPLVDMEIRGVPALKFMGDIVWK
;
A
#
# COMPACT_ATOMS: atom_id res chain seq x y z
N MET A 1 -8.85 -9.87 -0.08
CA MET A 1 -9.80 -9.10 -0.91
C MET A 1 -9.09 -7.99 -1.69
N ALA A 2 -8.56 -6.93 -1.08
CA ALA A 2 -7.93 -5.84 -1.85
C ALA A 2 -6.75 -6.30 -2.75
N VAL A 3 -5.90 -7.22 -2.26
CA VAL A 3 -4.80 -7.81 -3.04
C VAL A 3 -5.32 -8.53 -4.29
N SER A 4 -6.32 -9.40 -4.13
CA SER A 4 -6.88 -10.18 -5.24
C SER A 4 -7.58 -9.30 -6.28
N GLU A 5 -8.31 -8.27 -5.85
CA GLU A 5 -8.91 -7.31 -6.80
C GLU A 5 -7.86 -6.47 -7.53
N SER A 6 -6.76 -6.10 -6.85
CA SER A 6 -5.65 -5.38 -7.48
C SER A 6 -4.96 -6.26 -8.54
N SER A 7 -4.77 -7.54 -8.26
CA SER A 7 -4.22 -8.54 -9.20
C SER A 7 -5.10 -8.67 -10.45
N ARG A 8 -6.43 -8.84 -10.25
CA ARG A 8 -7.40 -8.86 -11.37
C ARG A 8 -7.39 -7.57 -12.19
N LEU A 9 -7.33 -6.41 -11.54
CA LEU A 9 -7.24 -5.12 -12.22
C LEU A 9 -5.96 -5.02 -13.06
N ARG A 10 -4.82 -5.42 -12.50
CA ARG A 10 -3.53 -5.42 -13.23
C ARG A 10 -3.58 -6.33 -14.46
N ALA A 11 -4.16 -7.52 -14.33
CA ALA A 11 -4.33 -8.44 -15.44
C ALA A 11 -5.22 -7.83 -16.54
N SER A 12 -6.33 -7.17 -16.18
CA SER A 12 -7.19 -6.47 -17.14
C SER A 12 -6.47 -5.32 -17.85
N LEU A 13 -5.73 -4.48 -17.10
CA LEU A 13 -4.92 -3.41 -17.70
C LEU A 13 -3.85 -3.95 -18.65
N ASN A 14 -3.28 -5.12 -18.35
CA ASN A 14 -2.31 -5.77 -19.23
C ASN A 14 -2.95 -6.22 -20.56
N LYS A 15 -4.18 -6.73 -20.54
CA LYS A 15 -4.94 -7.08 -21.76
C LYS A 15 -5.20 -5.88 -22.66
N GLU A 16 -5.45 -4.72 -22.05
CA GLU A 16 -5.62 -3.44 -22.76
C GLU A 16 -4.29 -2.77 -23.14
N ASN A 17 -3.15 -3.47 -22.99
CA ASN A 17 -1.80 -2.95 -23.25
C ASN A 17 -1.45 -1.67 -22.45
N VAL A 18 -2.07 -1.47 -21.28
CA VAL A 18 -1.78 -0.34 -20.40
C VAL A 18 -0.56 -0.67 -19.53
N PRO A 19 0.54 0.10 -19.63
CA PRO A 19 1.74 -0.16 -18.85
C PRO A 19 1.55 0.26 -17.39
N VAL A 20 1.57 -0.71 -16.48
CA VAL A 20 1.58 -0.47 -15.03
C VAL A 20 2.93 -0.87 -14.47
N ARG A 21 3.59 0.04 -13.76
CA ARG A 21 4.96 -0.17 -13.22
C ARG A 21 5.05 -0.08 -11.71
N ARG A 22 4.01 0.45 -11.04
CA ARG A 22 4.03 0.77 -9.61
C ARG A 22 2.73 0.34 -8.97
N LEU A 23 2.82 -0.12 -7.73
CA LEU A 23 1.70 -0.45 -6.86
C LEU A 23 1.87 0.31 -5.55
N ILE A 24 0.88 1.12 -5.17
CA ILE A 24 0.89 1.86 -3.91
C ILE A 24 -0.05 1.16 -2.92
N VAL A 25 0.47 0.83 -1.74
CA VAL A 25 -0.33 0.29 -0.63
C VAL A 25 -0.46 1.38 0.43
N ASN A 26 -1.66 1.89 0.60
CA ASN A 26 -1.97 2.97 1.53
C ASN A 26 -2.29 2.45 2.94
N GLN A 27 -2.24 3.36 3.92
CA GLN A 27 -2.68 3.11 5.30
C GLN A 27 -1.91 1.98 5.99
N ILE A 28 -0.63 1.80 5.65
CA ILE A 28 0.24 0.87 6.36
C ILE A 28 0.52 1.44 7.75
N LEU A 29 0.13 0.72 8.79
CA LEU A 29 0.48 1.12 10.16
C LEU A 29 2.00 1.26 10.25
N PRO A 30 2.55 2.29 10.90
CA PRO A 30 3.97 2.35 11.23
C PRO A 30 4.31 1.34 12.34
N PRO A 31 5.60 0.97 12.53
CA PRO A 31 5.99 0.15 13.67
C PRO A 31 5.50 0.83 14.95
N SER A 32 4.79 0.10 15.80
CA SER A 32 4.21 0.71 17.00
C SER A 32 5.34 1.15 17.92
N ALA A 33 5.38 2.44 18.28
CA ALA A 33 6.29 2.95 19.31
C ALA A 33 5.84 2.56 20.73
N PHE A 34 4.58 2.14 20.88
CA PHE A 34 3.94 1.78 22.16
C PHE A 34 3.42 0.34 22.15
N ASP A 35 3.17 -0.23 23.33
CA ASP A 35 2.59 -1.57 23.47
C ASP A 35 1.07 -1.56 23.22
N CYS A 36 0.69 -1.38 21.95
CA CYS A 36 -0.68 -1.48 21.48
C CYS A 36 -0.93 -2.87 20.85
N LYS A 37 -1.52 -3.79 21.63
CA LYS A 37 -1.83 -5.17 21.16
C LYS A 37 -2.70 -5.19 19.90
N PHE A 38 -3.73 -4.34 19.83
CA PHE A 38 -4.59 -4.25 18.65
C PHE A 38 -3.81 -3.81 17.39
N CYS A 39 -2.98 -2.78 17.54
CA CYS A 39 -2.14 -2.25 16.47
C CYS A 39 -1.13 -3.31 15.99
N ALA A 40 -0.54 -4.07 16.92
CA ALA A 40 0.38 -5.16 16.60
C ALA A 40 -0.30 -6.28 15.78
N VAL A 41 -1.51 -6.70 16.18
CA VAL A 41 -2.30 -7.69 15.42
C VAL A 41 -2.65 -7.17 14.03
N LYS A 42 -3.13 -5.92 13.93
CA LYS A 42 -3.44 -5.30 12.63
C LYS A 42 -2.22 -5.17 11.73
N ARG A 43 -1.07 -4.78 12.29
CA ARG A 43 0.20 -4.75 11.56
C ARG A 43 0.59 -6.14 11.06
N LYS A 44 0.43 -7.18 11.88
CA LYS A 44 0.69 -8.57 11.48
C LYS A 44 -0.19 -9.02 10.32
N ASP A 45 -1.47 -8.60 10.28
CA ASP A 45 -2.36 -8.88 9.16
C ASP A 45 -1.93 -8.10 7.90
N GLN A 46 -1.54 -6.84 8.04
CA GLN A 46 -1.02 -6.04 6.92
C GLN A 46 0.28 -6.63 6.35
N MET A 47 1.20 -7.11 7.18
CA MET A 47 2.44 -7.76 6.72
C MET A 47 2.13 -9.04 5.93
N ARG A 48 1.18 -9.87 6.39
CA ARG A 48 0.71 -11.03 5.62
C ARG A 48 0.15 -10.63 4.25
N ALA A 49 -0.60 -9.54 4.17
CA ALA A 49 -1.09 -9.02 2.89
C ALA A 49 0.04 -8.51 1.98
N LEU A 50 1.08 -7.87 2.53
CA LEU A 50 2.27 -7.49 1.77
C LEU A 50 3.02 -8.70 1.24
N ASP A 51 3.10 -9.79 2.01
CA ASP A 51 3.71 -11.03 1.56
C ASP A 51 2.87 -11.70 0.47
N MET A 52 1.53 -11.63 0.55
CA MET A 52 0.67 -12.05 -0.56
C MET A 52 0.96 -11.25 -1.84
N ILE A 53 1.14 -9.93 -1.75
CA ILE A 53 1.48 -9.08 -2.91
C ILE A 53 2.83 -9.50 -3.51
N ARG A 54 3.84 -9.75 -2.68
CA ARG A 54 5.18 -10.16 -3.13
C ARG A 54 5.17 -11.50 -3.86
N ASN A 55 4.23 -12.37 -3.55
CA ASN A 55 4.09 -13.70 -4.14
C ASN A 55 3.02 -13.76 -5.26
N ASP A 56 2.31 -12.66 -5.52
CA ASP A 56 1.27 -12.61 -6.56
C ASP A 56 1.89 -12.44 -7.95
N PRO A 57 1.58 -13.30 -8.94
CA PRO A 57 2.19 -13.23 -10.27
C PRO A 57 1.96 -11.91 -11.01
N GLU A 58 0.81 -11.25 -10.80
CA GLU A 58 0.48 -9.99 -11.47
C GLU A 58 1.13 -8.78 -10.79
N LEU A 59 1.32 -8.86 -9.47
CA LEU A 59 1.75 -7.71 -8.67
C LEU A 59 3.23 -7.74 -8.28
N SER A 60 3.85 -8.91 -8.18
CA SER A 60 5.23 -9.10 -7.70
C SER A 60 6.28 -8.35 -8.53
N SER A 61 6.02 -8.12 -9.82
CA SER A 61 6.92 -7.38 -10.72
C SER A 61 6.81 -5.86 -10.60
N LEU A 62 5.78 -5.34 -9.91
CA LEU A 62 5.55 -3.90 -9.77
C LEU A 62 6.44 -3.31 -8.67
N LYS A 63 6.92 -2.09 -8.86
CA LYS A 63 7.57 -1.34 -7.78
C LYS A 63 6.54 -1.04 -6.70
N LEU A 64 6.68 -1.71 -5.56
CA LEU A 64 5.84 -1.53 -4.39
C LEU A 64 6.23 -0.24 -3.64
N ILE A 65 5.26 0.63 -3.40
CA ILE A 65 5.39 1.85 -2.61
C ILE A 65 4.43 1.72 -1.43
N GLN A 66 4.94 1.90 -0.21
CA GLN A 66 4.13 1.85 0.99
C GLN A 66 3.92 3.25 1.51
N SER A 67 2.65 3.62 1.67
CA SER A 67 2.27 4.89 2.29
C SER A 67 1.77 4.63 3.71
N PRO A 68 2.29 5.36 4.71
CA PRO A 68 1.89 5.13 6.09
C PRO A 68 0.44 5.53 6.34
N LEU A 69 -0.13 4.97 7.40
CA LEU A 69 -1.34 5.49 8.01
C LEU A 69 -1.02 6.81 8.71
N VAL A 70 -1.86 7.81 8.46
CA VAL A 70 -1.89 9.09 9.17
C VAL A 70 -3.14 9.12 10.04
N ASP A 71 -3.04 9.75 11.20
CA ASP A 71 -4.10 9.84 12.22
C ASP A 71 -5.11 10.98 11.94
N MET A 72 -4.80 11.86 11.00
CA MET A 72 -5.66 12.93 10.54
C MET A 72 -5.96 12.82 9.05
N GLU A 73 -7.11 13.35 8.64
CA GLU A 73 -7.45 13.45 7.23
C GLU A 73 -6.53 14.43 6.51
N ILE A 74 -5.90 13.98 5.42
CA ILE A 74 -5.04 14.82 4.58
C ILE A 74 -5.93 15.73 3.73
N ARG A 75 -6.12 16.97 4.18
CA ARG A 75 -6.87 18.02 3.46
C ARG A 75 -6.05 19.30 3.29
N GLY A 76 -6.25 19.94 2.14
CA GLY A 76 -5.57 21.17 1.77
C GLY A 76 -4.17 20.95 1.22
N VAL A 77 -3.67 21.95 0.49
CA VAL A 77 -2.38 21.88 -0.20
C VAL A 77 -1.20 21.55 0.73
N PRO A 78 -1.07 22.14 1.94
CA PRO A 78 0.06 21.83 2.83
C PRO A 78 0.10 20.36 3.24
N ALA A 79 -1.04 19.77 3.62
CA ALA A 79 -1.10 18.38 4.04
C ALA A 79 -0.81 17.41 2.88
N LEU A 80 -1.29 17.73 1.67
CA LEU A 80 -1.00 16.95 0.47
C LEU A 80 0.50 16.97 0.12
N LYS A 81 1.17 18.13 0.27
CA LYS A 81 2.63 18.23 0.09
C LYS A 81 3.38 17.38 1.10
N PHE A 82 3.02 17.48 2.39
CA PHE A 82 3.59 16.66 3.45
C PHE A 82 3.46 15.16 3.16
N MET A 83 2.28 14.71 2.75
CA MET A 83 2.05 13.32 2.36
C MET A 83 2.91 12.91 1.15
N GLY A 84 3.02 13.80 0.16
CA GLY A 84 3.89 13.60 -1.01
C GLY A 84 5.35 13.40 -0.61
N ASP A 85 5.89 14.25 0.25
CA ASP A 85 7.27 14.19 0.73
C ASP A 85 7.56 12.91 1.54
N ILE A 86 6.55 12.28 2.13
CA ILE A 86 6.68 11.01 2.84
C ILE A 86 6.72 9.83 1.85
N VAL A 87 5.85 9.85 0.84
CA VAL A 87 5.64 8.71 -0.07
C VAL A 87 6.69 8.66 -1.19
N TRP A 88 7.15 9.81 -1.69
CA TRP A 88 7.92 9.92 -2.93
C TRP A 88 9.43 10.15 -2.75
N LYS A 89 10.00 9.74 -1.62
CA LYS A 89 11.47 9.79 -1.42
C LYS A 89 12.23 8.80 -2.31
#